data_AF-A0A1X1XC11-F1
#
_entry.id   AF-A0A1X1XC11-F1
#
_cell.length_a   1.000
_cell.length_b   1.000
_cell.length_c   1.000
_cell.angle_alpha   90.00
_cell.angle_beta   90.00
_cell.angle_gamma   90.00
#
_symmetry.space_group_name_H-M   'P 1'
#
loop_
_entity.id
_entity.type
_entity.pdbx_description
1 polymer ?
#
loop_
_entity_poly.entity_id
_entity_poly.type
_entity_poly.pdbx_seq_one_letter_code
_entity_poly.pdbx_strand_id
1 'polypeptide(L)'
;MTVLPDYEPPEELISWAFHFEPQIGRDGDGWVAHYPGATWTVRGASEAEALDKLKDEYARRQGSGQFDLADSDAVMLAHLREPIPGVYAMPNDLYRELRDRGADQAEFRRVFAECEARRANGESYTLADWLAEHPTGDG
;
A
#
# COMPACT_ATOMS: atom_id res chain seq x y z
N MET A 1 -23.32 2.12 -19.00
CA MET A 1 -22.89 2.27 -17.59
C MET A 1 -22.89 0.87 -17.02
N THR A 2 -21.75 0.18 -17.09
CA THR A 2 -21.64 -1.20 -16.60
C THR A 2 -21.46 -1.10 -15.09
N VAL A 3 -22.50 -1.52 -14.36
CA VAL A 3 -22.39 -1.77 -12.92
C VAL A 3 -21.45 -2.97 -12.80
N LEU A 4 -20.25 -2.75 -12.26
CA LEU A 4 -19.39 -3.86 -11.85
C LEU A 4 -20.20 -4.72 -10.87
N PRO A 5 -20.20 -6.06 -10.98
CA PRO A 5 -20.90 -6.93 -10.03
C PRO A 5 -20.44 -6.61 -8.61
N ASP A 6 -21.29 -6.89 -7.62
CA ASP A 6 -21.03 -6.72 -6.18
C ASP A 6 -19.68 -7.35 -5.80
N TYR A 7 -18.61 -6.58 -5.89
CA TYR A 7 -17.27 -7.03 -5.56
C TYR A 7 -17.16 -7.07 -4.04
N GLU A 8 -17.17 -8.28 -3.51
CA GLU A 8 -16.91 -8.56 -2.10
C GLU A 8 -15.45 -9.00 -1.98
N PRO A 9 -14.57 -8.20 -1.34
CA PRO A 9 -13.20 -8.64 -1.09
C PRO A 9 -13.21 -9.85 -0.15
N PRO A 10 -12.20 -10.75 -0.25
CA PRO A 10 -12.01 -11.81 0.73
C PRO A 10 -12.10 -11.29 2.17
N GLU A 11 -12.80 -12.01 3.05
CA GLU A 11 -12.98 -11.60 4.46
C GLU A 11 -11.66 -11.26 5.16
N GLU A 12 -10.60 -12.03 4.84
CA GLU A 12 -9.26 -11.80 5.36
C GLU A 12 -8.74 -10.39 5.04
N LEU A 13 -9.04 -9.83 3.87
CA LEU A 13 -8.61 -8.50 3.47
C LEU A 13 -9.40 -7.38 4.13
N ILE A 14 -10.63 -7.64 4.58
CA ILE A 14 -11.50 -6.63 5.22
C ILE A 14 -10.87 -6.11 6.52
N SER A 15 -10.10 -6.96 7.22
CA SER A 15 -9.41 -6.62 8.47
C SER A 15 -8.17 -5.75 8.27
N TRP A 16 -7.74 -5.50 7.04
CA TRP A 16 -6.51 -4.77 6.74
C TRP A 16 -6.76 -3.56 5.83
N ALA A 17 -5.94 -2.53 6.04
CA ALA A 17 -5.67 -1.48 5.08
C ALA A 17 -4.28 -1.74 4.47
N PHE A 18 -4.09 -1.38 3.20
CA PHE A 18 -2.85 -1.61 2.49
C PHE A 18 -2.30 -0.33 1.88
N HIS A 19 -0.97 -0.21 1.88
CA HIS A 19 -0.24 0.82 1.17
C HIS A 19 0.77 0.17 0.22
N PHE A 20 0.83 0.68 -1.02
CA PHE A 20 1.74 0.23 -2.06
C PHE A 20 2.74 1.34 -2.40
N GLU A 21 4.02 1.09 -2.16
CA GLU A 21 5.12 1.96 -2.53
C GLU A 21 5.75 1.52 -3.86
N PRO A 22 6.00 2.46 -4.79
CA PRO A 22 6.80 2.21 -5.98
C PRO A 22 8.12 1.52 -5.70
N GLN A 23 8.43 0.48 -6.46
CA GLN A 23 9.73 -0.16 -6.51
C GLN A 23 10.54 0.46 -7.64
N ILE A 24 11.70 1.01 -7.30
CA ILE A 24 12.56 1.72 -8.25
C ILE A 24 14.00 1.26 -8.12
N GLY A 25 14.65 1.07 -9.26
CA GLY A 25 16.04 0.62 -9.32
C GLY A 25 16.72 1.06 -10.60
N ARG A 26 18.05 1.04 -10.57
CA ARG A 26 18.89 1.37 -11.72
C ARG A 26 18.95 0.18 -12.70
N ASP A 27 18.77 0.45 -13.99
CA ASP A 27 18.84 -0.51 -15.09
C ASP A 27 19.74 0.08 -16.20
N GLY A 28 21.02 -0.32 -16.19
CA GLY A 28 22.04 0.26 -17.07
C GLY A 28 22.24 1.76 -16.85
N ASP A 29 22.08 2.54 -17.91
CA ASP A 29 22.19 4.00 -17.91
C ASP A 29 20.89 4.71 -17.47
N GLY A 30 19.84 3.95 -17.12
CA GLY A 30 18.53 4.49 -16.75
C GLY A 30 18.00 3.92 -15.44
N TRP A 31 16.72 4.23 -15.21
CA TRP A 31 15.95 3.81 -14.05
C TRP A 31 14.68 3.11 -14.49
N VAL A 32 14.34 2.03 -13.80
CA VAL A 32 13.10 1.27 -13.97
C VAL A 32 12.25 1.42 -12.72
N ALA A 33 10.97 1.69 -12.89
CA ALA A 33 10.01 1.78 -11.79
C ALA A 33 8.75 0.94 -12.07
N HIS A 34 8.17 0.38 -11.01
CA HIS A 34 6.93 -0.40 -11.05
C HIS A 34 6.24 -0.42 -9.69
N TYR A 35 4.96 -0.79 -9.64
CA TYR A 35 4.29 -1.13 -8.38
C TYR A 35 4.46 -2.62 -8.06
N PRO A 36 4.48 -3.01 -6.77
CA PRO A 36 4.46 -4.42 -6.38
C PRO A 36 3.30 -5.16 -7.04
N GLY A 37 3.59 -6.32 -7.65
CA GLY A 37 2.60 -7.14 -8.35
C GLY A 37 2.18 -6.67 -9.75
N ALA A 38 2.64 -5.49 -10.20
CA ALA A 38 2.35 -5.01 -11.55
C ALA A 38 3.07 -5.86 -12.60
N THR A 39 2.35 -6.23 -13.67
CA THR A 39 2.90 -6.92 -14.85
C THR A 39 3.61 -5.99 -15.83
N TRP A 40 3.77 -4.72 -15.46
CA TRP A 40 4.28 -3.65 -16.30
C TRP A 40 5.28 -2.78 -15.54
N THR A 41 6.19 -2.17 -16.28
CA THR A 41 7.25 -1.31 -15.75
C THR A 41 7.41 -0.08 -16.62
N VAL A 42 7.92 1.02 -16.09
CA VAL A 42 8.30 2.22 -16.85
C VAL A 42 9.80 2.48 -16.76
N ARG A 43 10.35 3.22 -17.72
CA ARG A 43 11.76 3.63 -17.77
C ARG A 43 11.95 5.14 -17.84
N GLY A 44 12.88 5.67 -17.07
CA GLY A 44 13.32 7.07 -17.09
C GLY A 44 14.84 7.19 -17.17
N ALA A 45 15.35 8.35 -17.59
CA ALA A 45 16.79 8.66 -17.55
C ALA A 45 17.25 9.05 -16.14
N SER A 46 16.31 9.39 -15.25
CA SER A 46 16.55 9.64 -13.83
C SER A 46 15.50 8.94 -12.97
N GLU A 47 15.80 8.81 -11.67
CA GLU A 47 14.88 8.25 -10.68
C GLU A 47 13.55 9.02 -10.66
N ALA A 48 13.63 10.35 -10.59
CA ALA A 48 12.47 11.24 -10.60
C ALA A 48 11.62 11.07 -11.87
N GLU A 49 12.26 11.01 -13.05
CA GLU A 49 11.55 10.81 -14.31
C GLU A 49 10.86 9.44 -14.37
N ALA A 50 11.50 8.37 -13.86
CA ALA A 50 10.89 7.05 -13.81
C ALA A 50 9.66 7.04 -12.88
N LEU A 51 9.73 7.71 -11.72
CA LEU A 51 8.59 7.85 -10.80
C LEU A 51 7.44 8.66 -11.40
N ASP A 52 7.73 9.75 -12.11
CA ASP A 52 6.68 10.56 -12.73
C ASP A 52 6.00 9.80 -13.87
N LYS A 53 6.77 9.09 -14.71
CA LYS A 53 6.22 8.17 -15.71
C LYS A 53 5.38 7.06 -15.08
N LEU A 54 5.75 6.58 -13.90
CA LEU A 54 5.01 5.54 -13.19
C LEU A 54 3.64 6.05 -12.75
N LYS A 55 3.59 7.27 -12.21
CA LYS A 55 2.32 7.94 -11.83
C LYS A 55 1.43 8.17 -13.05
N ASP A 56 2.01 8.64 -14.15
CA ASP A 56 1.27 8.90 -15.40
C ASP A 56 0.69 7.60 -15.98
N GLU A 57 1.49 6.53 -16.04
CA GLU A 57 1.04 5.24 -16.54
C GLU A 57 -0.05 4.62 -15.65
N TYR A 58 0.09 4.76 -14.33
CA TYR A 58 -0.94 4.34 -13.38
C TYR A 58 -2.27 5.09 -13.60
N ALA A 59 -2.22 6.43 -13.71
CA ALA A 59 -3.41 7.25 -13.97
C ALA A 59 -4.05 6.91 -15.32
N ARG A 60 -3.24 6.67 -16.37
CA ARG A 60 -3.72 6.25 -17.69
C ARG A 60 -4.45 4.90 -17.63
N ARG A 61 -3.90 3.94 -16.89
CA ARG A 61 -4.53 2.61 -16.70
C ARG A 61 -5.83 2.69 -15.92
N GLN A 62 -5.86 3.47 -14.85
CA GLN A 62 -7.09 3.78 -14.11
C GLN A 62 -8.18 4.37 -15.03
N GLY A 63 -7.84 5.41 -15.79
CA GLY A 63 -8.80 6.09 -16.66
C GLY A 63 -9.29 5.26 -17.86
N SER A 64 -8.54 4.24 -18.27
CA SER A 64 -8.91 3.38 -19.41
C SER A 64 -9.64 2.09 -19.01
N GLY A 65 -9.91 1.88 -17.71
CA GLY A 65 -10.46 0.62 -17.21
C GLY A 65 -9.52 -0.57 -17.37
N GLN A 66 -8.25 -0.32 -17.76
CA GLN A 66 -7.15 -1.28 -17.74
C GLN A 66 -6.50 -1.28 -16.36
N PHE A 67 -7.27 -0.96 -15.32
CA PHE A 67 -6.78 -0.95 -13.97
C PHE A 67 -6.58 -2.38 -13.52
N ASP A 68 -5.40 -2.88 -13.85
CA ASP A 68 -4.97 -4.22 -13.54
C ASP A 68 -3.92 -4.09 -12.44
N LEU A 69 -4.41 -3.98 -11.20
CA LEU A 69 -3.72 -4.60 -10.07
C LEU A 69 -3.83 -6.14 -10.14
N ALA A 70 -4.62 -6.64 -11.10
CA ALA A 70 -4.88 -7.99 -11.61
C ALA A 70 -5.29 -9.05 -10.62
N ASP A 71 -4.58 -9.09 -9.52
CA ASP A 71 -5.07 -9.65 -8.30
C ASP A 71 -4.53 -8.76 -7.18
N SER A 72 -4.99 -7.50 -7.05
CA SER A 72 -4.65 -6.69 -5.86
C SER A 72 -4.88 -7.52 -4.61
N ASP A 73 -5.96 -8.31 -4.63
CA ASP A 73 -6.32 -9.27 -3.63
C ASP A 73 -5.32 -10.41 -3.51
N ALA A 74 -4.82 -11.01 -4.60
CA ALA A 74 -3.77 -12.04 -4.46
C ALA A 74 -2.44 -11.45 -4.01
N VAL A 75 -2.07 -10.22 -4.41
CA VAL A 75 -0.86 -9.56 -3.90
C VAL A 75 -1.02 -9.25 -2.42
N MET A 76 -2.17 -8.72 -2.00
CA MET A 76 -2.49 -8.46 -0.59
C MET A 76 -2.53 -9.76 0.23
N LEU A 77 -3.20 -10.80 -0.25
CA LEU A 77 -3.26 -12.12 0.39
C LEU A 77 -1.88 -12.79 0.45
N ALA A 78 -1.08 -12.70 -0.63
CA ALA A 78 0.29 -13.20 -0.63
C ALA A 78 1.14 -12.43 0.38
N HIS A 79 0.98 -11.11 0.44
CA HIS A 79 1.69 -10.25 1.38
C HIS A 79 1.40 -10.60 2.85
N LEU A 80 0.14 -10.89 3.18
CA LEU A 80 -0.25 -11.31 4.53
C LEU A 80 0.42 -12.63 4.95
N ARG A 81 0.77 -13.50 3.99
CA ARG A 81 1.48 -14.76 4.24
C ARG A 81 3.00 -14.59 4.26
N GLU A 82 3.54 -13.80 3.35
CA GLU A 82 4.97 -13.53 3.22
C GLU A 82 5.18 -12.06 2.83
N PRO A 83 5.99 -11.28 3.57
CA PRO A 83 6.24 -9.88 3.24
C PRO A 83 6.72 -9.68 1.80
N ILE A 84 6.13 -8.70 1.13
CA ILE A 84 6.44 -8.31 -0.25
C ILE A 84 7.00 -6.90 -0.18
N PRO A 85 8.21 -6.64 -0.69
CA PRO A 85 8.80 -5.30 -0.69
C PRO A 85 7.87 -4.25 -1.32
N GLY A 86 7.68 -3.15 -0.60
CA GLY A 86 6.79 -2.06 -1.02
C GLY A 86 5.31 -2.30 -0.78
N VAL A 87 4.91 -3.40 -0.16
CA VAL A 87 3.55 -3.58 0.33
C VAL A 87 3.59 -3.47 1.85
N TYR A 88 2.64 -2.74 2.42
CA TYR A 88 2.52 -2.56 3.86
C TYR A 88 1.08 -2.84 4.27
N ALA A 89 0.91 -3.59 5.36
CA ALA A 89 -0.39 -3.86 5.94
C ALA A 89 -0.55 -3.21 7.32
N MET A 90 -1.72 -2.61 7.56
CA MET A 90 -2.13 -2.05 8.85
C MET A 90 -3.52 -2.58 9.20
N PRO A 91 -3.84 -2.86 10.47
CA PRO A 91 -5.21 -3.15 10.87
C PRO A 91 -6.18 -2.05 10.39
N ASN A 92 -7.31 -2.44 9.79
CA ASN A 92 -8.24 -1.49 9.18
C ASN A 92 -8.91 -0.58 10.24
N ASP A 93 -9.09 -1.06 11.47
CA ASP A 93 -9.58 -0.25 12.59
C ASP A 93 -8.58 0.84 12.99
N LEU A 94 -7.28 0.54 13.05
CA LEU A 94 -6.22 1.53 13.27
C LEU A 94 -6.14 2.54 12.14
N TYR A 95 -6.23 2.10 10.88
CA TYR A 95 -6.28 3.01 9.73
C TYR A 95 -7.46 4.00 9.83
N ARG A 96 -8.65 3.50 10.21
CA ARG A 96 -9.84 4.34 10.39
C ARG A 96 -9.66 5.33 11.54
N GLU A 97 -9.10 4.90 12.66
CA GLU A 97 -8.80 5.79 13.78
C GLU A 97 -7.87 6.94 13.38
N LEU A 98 -6.75 6.62 12.70
CA LEU A 98 -5.81 7.64 12.20
C LEU A 98 -6.49 8.62 11.25
N ARG A 99 -7.29 8.11 10.32
CA ARG A 99 -8.05 8.93 9.37
C ARG A 99 -9.03 9.85 10.10
N ASP A 100 -9.75 9.33 11.09
CA ASP A 100 -10.76 10.07 11.83
C ASP A 100 -10.12 11.14 12.75
N ARG A 101 -8.88 10.93 13.19
CA ARG A 101 -8.03 11.94 13.87
C ARG A 101 -7.40 12.97 12.94
N GLY A 102 -7.53 12.80 11.62
CA GLY A 102 -6.95 13.71 10.63
C GLY A 102 -5.44 13.53 10.43
N ALA A 103 -4.92 12.32 10.63
CA ALA A 103 -3.53 11.98 10.36
C ALA A 103 -3.11 12.40 8.95
N ASP A 104 -1.90 12.95 8.82
CA ASP A 104 -1.34 13.33 7.53
C ASP A 104 -0.65 12.16 6.82
N GLN A 105 -0.19 12.38 5.58
CA GLN A 105 0.48 11.33 4.79
C GLN A 105 1.82 10.87 5.40
N ALA A 106 2.50 11.71 6.20
CA ALA A 106 3.74 11.32 6.86
C ALA A 106 3.43 10.39 8.04
N GLU A 107 2.39 10.69 8.81
CA GLU A 107 1.90 9.85 9.90
C GLU A 107 1.40 8.50 9.39
N PHE A 108 0.56 8.47 8.34
CA PHE A 108 0.14 7.20 7.74
C PHE A 108 1.32 6.34 7.32
N ARG A 109 2.30 6.91 6.60
CA ARG A 109 3.49 6.17 6.17
C ARG A 109 4.27 5.61 7.35
N ARG A 110 4.46 6.40 8.41
CA ARG A 110 5.13 5.95 9.64
C ARG A 110 4.41 4.77 10.27
N VAL A 111 3.08 4.87 10.46
CA VAL A 111 2.33 3.81 11.14
C VAL A 111 2.20 2.56 10.26
N PHE A 112 2.06 2.69 8.94
CA PHE A 112 2.13 1.55 8.01
C PHE A 112 3.46 0.81 8.12
N ALA A 113 4.58 1.55 8.10
CA ALA A 113 5.91 0.96 8.24
C ALA A 113 6.10 0.26 9.59
N GLU A 114 5.58 0.84 10.68
CA GLU A 114 5.64 0.23 12.01
C GLU A 114 4.80 -1.05 12.12
N CYS A 115 3.55 -1.03 11.63
CA CYS A 115 2.69 -2.21 11.58
C CYS A 115 3.36 -3.33 10.79
N GLU A 116 3.91 -3.01 9.62
CA GLU A 116 4.54 -3.99 8.75
C GLU A 116 5.82 -4.57 9.36
N ALA A 117 6.64 -3.74 10.01
CA ALA A 117 7.85 -4.21 10.70
C ALA A 117 7.51 -5.19 11.84
N ARG A 118 6.48 -4.88 12.65
CA ARG A 118 6.01 -5.77 13.72
C ARG A 118 5.43 -7.06 13.14
N ARG A 119 4.59 -6.97 12.11
CA ARG A 119 4.01 -8.14 11.41
C ARG A 119 5.09 -9.07 10.83
N ALA A 120 6.10 -8.52 10.18
CA ALA A 120 7.22 -9.28 9.62
C ALA A 120 8.04 -10.03 10.69
N ASN A 121 8.05 -9.53 11.94
CA ASN A 121 8.66 -10.19 13.08
C ASN A 121 7.71 -11.16 13.83
N GLY A 122 6.48 -11.34 13.35
CA GLY A 122 5.46 -12.18 13.99
C GLY A 122 4.80 -11.53 15.21
N GLU A 123 4.94 -10.22 15.38
CA GLU A 123 4.33 -9.45 16.46
C GLU A 123 2.96 -8.92 16.01
N SER A 124 1.97 -8.97 16.92
CA SER A 124 0.70 -8.29 16.70
C SER A 124 0.84 -6.81 17.04
N TYR A 125 0.26 -5.94 16.19
CA TYR A 125 0.10 -4.53 16.51
C TYR A 125 -1.32 -4.10 16.18
N THR A 126 -2.14 -3.92 17.22
CA THR A 126 -3.57 -3.63 17.10
C THR A 126 -3.84 -2.15 17.38
N LEU A 127 -5.07 -1.70 17.12
CA LEU A 127 -5.53 -0.38 17.55
C LEU A 127 -5.35 -0.18 19.08
N ALA A 128 -5.61 -1.21 19.89
CA ALA A 128 -5.46 -1.12 21.34
C ALA A 128 -3.99 -0.89 21.77
N ASP A 129 -3.05 -1.58 21.11
CA ASP A 129 -1.62 -1.40 21.37
C ASP A 129 -1.17 0.01 20.98
N TRP A 130 -1.59 0.48 19.80
CA TRP A 130 -1.30 1.83 19.34
C TRP A 130 -1.85 2.90 20.29
N LEU A 131 -3.10 2.76 20.78
CA LEU A 131 -3.71 3.67 21.74
C LEU A 131 -3.00 3.68 23.09
N ALA A 132 -2.49 2.53 23.56
CA ALA A 132 -1.72 2.44 24.79
C ALA A 132 -0.36 3.16 24.68
N GLU A 133 0.27 3.09 23.51
CA GLU A 133 1.55 3.77 23.21
C GLU A 133 1.38 5.26 22.89
N HIS A 134 0.21 5.66 22.37
CA HIS A 134 -0.10 7.02 21.90
C HIS A 134 -1.38 7.54 22.57
N PRO A 135 -1.37 7.70 23.92
CA PRO A 135 -2.53 8.22 24.61
C PRO A 135 -2.87 9.61 24.07
N THR A 136 -4.13 9.82 23.72
CA THR A 136 -4.66 11.18 23.51
C THR A 136 -4.46 11.94 24.80
N GLY A 137 -3.55 12.92 24.78
CA GLY A 137 -3.28 13.74 25.94
C GLY A 137 -4.52 14.54 26.34
N ASP A 138 -5.23 14.05 27.35
CA ASP A 138 -6.00 14.87 28.27
C ASP A 138 -5.30 14.80 29.64
N GLY A 139 -4.35 15.72 29.84
CA GLY A 139 -3.76 16.05 31.13
C GLY A 139 -3.99 17.52 31.42
#